data_AF-A0A963RSM3-F1
#
_entry.id   AF-A0A963RSM3-F1
#
_cell.length_a   1.000
_cell.length_b   1.000
_cell.length_c   1.000
_cell.angle_alpha   90.00
_cell.angle_beta   90.00
_cell.angle_gamma   90.00
#
_symmetry.space_group_name_H-M   'P 1'
#
loop_
_entity.id
_entity.type
_entity.pdbx_description
1 polymer ?
#
loop_
_entity_poly.entity_id
_entity_poly.type
_entity_poly.pdbx_seq_one_letter_code
_entity_poly.pdbx_strand_id
1 'polypeptide(L)'
;EPDVSYHGVVYTEALGPAAYIGRARVVPLRNTGAALSPFNAWQILQGIETLALRMDRICDNTLKVAQHLQKHPKVAWVSYAGLPDHDDHALAKHYMGGRASGLLTFGVKSATGDDARAAGARFLDGLQLFTRLVNIGDTKSLATHPASTTHR
;
A
#
# COMPACT_ATOMS: atom_id res chain seq x y z
N GLU A 1 -19.44 -14.39 -25.26
CA GLU A 1 -20.53 -15.37 -25.45
C GLU A 1 -21.83 -14.82 -24.88
N PRO A 2 -22.99 -15.22 -25.42
CA PRO A 2 -24.31 -14.84 -24.91
C PRO A 2 -24.53 -15.27 -23.46
N ASP A 3 -24.94 -14.35 -22.59
CA ASP A 3 -25.26 -14.63 -21.19
C ASP A 3 -26.74 -14.98 -21.02
N VAL A 4 -27.02 -16.25 -20.73
CA VAL A 4 -28.39 -16.76 -20.52
C VAL A 4 -29.11 -16.08 -19.35
N SER A 5 -28.37 -15.61 -18.34
CA SER A 5 -28.95 -14.91 -17.17
C SER A 5 -29.43 -13.49 -17.51
N TYR A 6 -29.08 -13.01 -18.70
CA TYR A 6 -29.39 -11.70 -19.23
C TYR A 6 -29.96 -11.82 -20.65
N HIS A 7 -30.81 -12.82 -20.88
CA HIS A 7 -31.54 -13.02 -22.14
C HIS A 7 -30.66 -13.08 -23.39
N GLY A 8 -29.46 -13.65 -23.27
CA GLY A 8 -28.54 -13.82 -24.39
C GLY A 8 -27.71 -12.58 -24.73
N VAL A 9 -27.68 -11.57 -23.86
CA VAL A 9 -26.82 -10.40 -24.05
C VAL A 9 -25.36 -10.80 -24.24
N VAL A 10 -24.74 -10.25 -25.28
CA VAL A 10 -23.29 -10.30 -25.50
C VAL A 10 -22.69 -8.97 -25.04
N TYR A 11 -22.08 -8.95 -23.85
CA TYR A 11 -21.61 -7.70 -23.23
C TYR A 11 -20.60 -6.92 -24.08
N THR A 12 -19.73 -7.60 -24.83
CA THR A 12 -18.76 -6.96 -25.73
C THR A 12 -19.43 -6.19 -26.86
N GLU A 13 -20.60 -6.64 -27.31
CA GLU A 13 -21.40 -5.95 -28.33
C GLU A 13 -22.27 -4.86 -27.70
N ALA A 14 -22.94 -5.17 -26.60
CA ALA A 14 -23.88 -4.24 -25.95
C ALA A 14 -23.20 -3.06 -25.24
N LEU A 15 -22.00 -3.25 -24.68
CA LEU A 15 -21.31 -2.26 -23.85
C LEU A 15 -19.92 -1.87 -24.36
N GLY A 16 -19.45 -2.48 -25.44
CA GLY A 16 -18.16 -2.15 -26.09
C GLY A 16 -17.00 -2.08 -25.09
N PRO A 17 -16.26 -0.95 -25.02
CA PRO A 17 -15.15 -0.78 -24.08
C PRO A 17 -15.51 -0.97 -22.60
N ALA A 18 -16.77 -0.77 -22.21
CA ALA A 18 -17.24 -0.92 -20.84
C ALA A 18 -17.71 -2.35 -20.50
N ALA A 19 -17.61 -3.31 -21.44
CA ALA A 19 -18.11 -4.66 -21.28
C ALA A 19 -17.61 -5.35 -19.99
N TYR A 20 -16.33 -5.20 -19.65
CA TYR A 20 -15.76 -5.80 -18.45
C TYR A 20 -16.41 -5.25 -17.18
N ILE A 21 -16.42 -3.92 -16.99
CA ILE A 21 -16.96 -3.31 -15.77
C ILE A 21 -18.48 -3.44 -15.68
N GLY A 22 -19.18 -3.39 -16.82
CA GLY A 22 -20.61 -3.64 -16.90
C GLY A 22 -20.95 -5.06 -16.46
N ARG A 23 -20.29 -6.07 -17.03
CA ARG A 23 -20.48 -7.46 -16.62
C ARG A 23 -20.12 -7.69 -15.16
N ALA A 24 -19.01 -7.14 -14.66
CA ALA A 24 -18.60 -7.24 -13.26
C ALA A 24 -19.67 -6.73 -12.28
N ARG A 25 -20.38 -5.66 -12.66
CA ARG A 25 -21.48 -5.08 -11.87
C ARG A 25 -22.75 -5.95 -11.91
N VAL A 26 -23.15 -6.42 -13.08
CA VAL A 26 -24.46 -7.07 -13.22
C VAL A 26 -24.42 -8.58 -12.92
N VAL A 27 -23.26 -9.23 -13.04
CA VAL A 27 -23.12 -10.66 -12.76
C VAL A 27 -22.45 -10.90 -11.39
N PRO A 28 -21.11 -10.76 -11.20
CA PRO A 28 -20.47 -10.99 -9.89
C PRO A 28 -21.08 -10.19 -8.75
N LEU A 29 -21.14 -8.86 -8.85
CA LEU A 29 -21.61 -8.04 -7.72
C LEU A 29 -23.05 -8.37 -7.32
N ARG A 30 -23.94 -8.58 -8.30
CA ARG A 30 -25.32 -9.00 -8.06
C ARG A 30 -25.39 -10.35 -7.35
N ASN A 31 -24.59 -11.31 -7.77
CA ASN A 31 -24.67 -12.68 -7.29
C ASN A 31 -23.93 -12.91 -5.97
N THR A 32 -22.83 -12.18 -5.70
CA THR A 32 -22.03 -12.33 -4.48
C THR A 32 -22.34 -11.29 -3.40
N GLY A 33 -23.01 -10.20 -3.75
CA GLY A 33 -23.48 -9.21 -2.79
C GLY A 33 -22.39 -8.37 -2.12
N ALA A 34 -21.20 -8.27 -2.72
CA ALA A 34 -20.09 -7.43 -2.23
C ALA A 34 -20.37 -5.91 -2.41
N ALA A 35 -21.50 -5.44 -1.89
CA ALA A 35 -22.00 -4.08 -2.04
C ALA A 35 -21.34 -3.13 -1.02
N LEU A 36 -20.93 -1.95 -1.49
CA LEU A 36 -20.40 -0.90 -0.66
C LEU A 36 -21.54 -0.14 0.07
N SER A 37 -21.42 0.02 1.39
CA SER A 37 -22.33 0.87 2.16
C SER A 37 -22.30 2.32 1.64
N PRO A 38 -23.46 2.99 1.45
CA PRO A 38 -23.51 4.39 1.05
C PRO A 38 -22.75 5.33 2.01
N PHE A 39 -22.77 5.02 3.31
CA PHE A 39 -22.00 5.78 4.30
C PHE A 39 -20.48 5.63 4.10
N ASN A 40 -20.01 4.43 3.79
CA ASN A 40 -18.59 4.22 3.47
C ASN A 40 -18.19 4.89 2.16
N ALA A 41 -19.07 4.89 1.16
CA ALA A 41 -18.85 5.64 -0.08
C ALA A 41 -18.70 7.15 0.20
N TRP A 42 -19.56 7.71 1.05
CA TRP A 42 -19.45 9.11 1.48
C TRP A 42 -18.13 9.39 2.21
N GLN A 43 -17.72 8.55 3.17
CA GLN A 43 -16.42 8.70 3.84
C GLN A 43 -15.23 8.65 2.88
N ILE A 44 -15.27 7.76 1.88
CA ILE A 44 -14.23 7.68 0.84
C ILE A 44 -14.19 8.96 0.01
N LEU A 45 -15.35 9.51 -0.37
CA LEU A 45 -15.44 10.79 -1.10
C LEU A 45 -14.77 11.92 -0.30
N GLN A 46 -15.06 12.02 1.00
CA GLN A 46 -14.41 13.00 1.88
C GLN A 46 -12.88 12.79 1.93
N GLY A 47 -12.41 11.54 1.92
CA GLY A 47 -10.99 11.24 1.81
C GLY A 47 -10.37 11.69 0.48
N ILE A 48 -11.06 11.50 -0.64
CA ILE A 48 -10.56 11.83 -1.99
C ILE A 48 -10.29 13.33 -2.16
N GLU A 49 -11.08 14.19 -1.52
CA GLU A 49 -10.92 15.66 -1.59
C GLU A 49 -9.50 16.14 -1.21
N THR A 50 -8.80 15.40 -0.35
CA THR A 50 -7.43 15.73 0.10
C THR A 50 -6.37 14.76 -0.40
N LEU A 51 -6.70 13.85 -1.32
CA LEU A 51 -5.81 12.76 -1.75
C LEU A 51 -4.46 13.27 -2.26
N ALA A 52 -4.46 14.24 -3.18
CA ALA A 52 -3.22 14.77 -3.75
C ALA A 52 -2.30 15.38 -2.68
N LEU A 53 -2.86 16.22 -1.80
CA LEU A 53 -2.11 16.86 -0.72
C LEU A 53 -1.50 15.85 0.26
N ARG A 54 -2.26 14.80 0.60
CA ARG A 54 -1.78 13.72 1.46
C ARG A 54 -0.69 12.92 0.78
N MET A 55 -0.88 12.52 -0.47
CA MET A 55 0.13 11.77 -1.22
C MET A 55 1.42 12.56 -1.39
N ASP A 56 1.33 13.87 -1.61
CA ASP A 56 2.51 14.73 -1.69
C ASP A 56 3.33 14.67 -0.40
N ARG A 57 2.67 14.93 0.73
CA ARG A 57 3.32 14.92 2.04
C ARG A 57 3.83 13.53 2.42
N ILE A 58 3.08 12.48 2.10
CA ILE A 58 3.45 11.09 2.38
C ILE A 58 4.74 10.74 1.64
N CYS A 59 4.80 10.97 0.32
CA CYS A 59 5.99 10.67 -0.49
C CYS A 59 7.21 11.44 0.01
N ASP A 60 7.06 12.74 0.31
CA ASP A 60 8.15 13.58 0.78
C ASP A 60 8.68 13.14 2.15
N ASN A 61 7.77 12.76 3.07
CA ASN A 61 8.14 12.24 4.38
C ASN A 61 8.85 10.89 4.27
N THR A 62 8.32 9.97 3.46
CA THR A 62 8.89 8.63 3.28
C THR A 62 10.30 8.69 2.70
N LEU A 63 10.55 9.57 1.72
CA LEU A 63 11.91 9.78 1.18
C LEU A 63 12.88 10.26 2.27
N LYS A 64 12.47 11.24 3.09
CA LYS A 64 13.29 11.75 4.20
C LYS A 64 13.60 10.67 5.24
N VAL A 65 12.60 9.86 5.59
CA VAL A 65 12.78 8.73 6.53
C VAL A 65 13.71 7.68 5.93
N ALA A 66 13.53 7.31 4.67
CA ALA A 66 14.40 6.35 3.97
C ALA A 66 15.86 6.83 3.95
N GLN A 67 16.10 8.09 3.59
CA GLN A 67 17.45 8.69 3.59
C GLN A 67 18.05 8.78 5.00
N HIS A 68 17.24 9.04 6.03
CA HIS A 68 17.70 9.02 7.42
C HIS A 68 18.11 7.61 7.84
N LEU A 69 17.28 6.61 7.56
CA LEU A 69 17.54 5.21 7.90
C LEU A 69 18.78 4.67 7.17
N GLN A 70 18.99 5.03 5.89
CA GLN A 70 20.14 4.60 5.10
C GLN A 70 21.48 5.04 5.72
N LYS A 71 21.47 6.15 6.48
CA LYS A 71 22.66 6.68 7.17
C LYS A 71 22.74 6.24 8.64
N HIS A 72 21.74 5.54 9.17
CA HIS A 72 21.65 5.25 10.59
C HIS A 72 22.52 4.03 10.96
N PRO A 73 23.42 4.13 11.97
CA PRO A 73 24.42 3.08 12.23
C PRO A 73 23.81 1.74 12.65
N LYS A 74 22.59 1.74 13.23
CA LYS A 74 21.84 0.54 13.63
C LYS A 74 20.95 -0.07 12.54
N VAL A 75 20.92 0.51 11.34
CA VAL A 75 20.17 -0.01 10.18
C VAL A 75 21.15 -0.75 9.26
N ALA A 76 20.77 -1.94 8.81
CA ALA A 76 21.59 -2.79 7.95
C ALA A 76 21.37 -2.46 6.47
N TRP A 77 20.12 -2.23 6.07
CA TRP A 77 19.71 -1.93 4.70
C TRP A 77 18.36 -1.23 4.69
N VAL A 78 18.07 -0.50 3.61
CA VAL A 78 16.78 0.15 3.34
C VAL A 78 16.34 -0.21 1.92
N SER A 79 15.08 -0.55 1.75
CA SER A 79 14.42 -0.79 0.47
C SER A 79 13.28 0.21 0.30
N TYR A 80 13.50 1.16 -0.61
CA TYR A 80 12.51 2.15 -1.02
C TYR A 80 12.79 2.58 -2.47
N ALA A 81 11.84 2.39 -3.38
CA ALA A 81 12.05 2.67 -4.81
C ALA A 81 12.29 4.17 -5.13
N GLY A 82 12.05 5.07 -4.18
CA GLY A 82 12.41 6.48 -4.31
C GLY A 82 13.89 6.76 -4.12
N LEU A 83 14.68 5.81 -3.60
CA LEU A 83 16.12 5.96 -3.44
C LEU A 83 16.87 5.65 -4.76
N PRO A 84 17.95 6.39 -5.08
CA PRO A 84 18.70 6.19 -6.33
C PRO A 84 19.36 4.81 -6.50
N ASP A 85 19.66 4.13 -5.38
CA ASP A 85 20.33 2.83 -5.33
C ASP A 85 19.35 1.64 -5.34
N HIS A 86 18.04 1.89 -5.46
CA HIS A 86 17.04 0.83 -5.58
C HIS A 86 16.94 0.33 -7.03
N ASP A 87 16.85 -0.99 -7.23
CA ASP A 87 16.77 -1.61 -8.57
C ASP A 87 15.64 -1.02 -9.43
N ASP A 88 14.46 -0.85 -8.83
CA ASP A 88 13.29 -0.26 -9.50
C ASP A 88 13.25 1.28 -9.55
N HIS A 89 14.33 1.99 -9.18
CA HIS A 89 14.32 3.45 -9.15
C HIS A 89 13.99 4.07 -10.52
N ALA A 90 14.48 3.46 -11.61
CA ALA A 90 14.17 3.88 -12.96
C ALA A 90 12.66 3.75 -13.28
N LEU A 91 12.02 2.66 -12.82
CA LEU A 91 10.59 2.45 -12.98
C LEU A 91 9.79 3.45 -12.13
N ALA A 92 10.22 3.71 -10.90
CA ALA A 92 9.61 4.72 -10.05
C ALA A 92 9.69 6.13 -10.66
N LYS A 93 10.79 6.46 -11.34
CA LYS A 93 10.91 7.69 -12.13
C LYS A 93 9.94 7.71 -13.32
N HIS A 94 9.90 6.64 -14.09
CA HIS A 94 9.07 6.57 -15.29
C HIS A 94 7.57 6.64 -14.98
N TYR A 95 7.08 5.87 -14.00
CA TYR A 95 5.66 5.76 -13.71
C TYR A 95 5.14 6.76 -12.68
N MET A 96 6.01 7.22 -11.76
CA MET A 96 5.59 8.01 -10.58
C MET A 96 6.39 9.32 -10.42
N GLY A 97 7.17 9.73 -11.42
CA GLY A 97 8.01 10.93 -11.33
C GLY A 97 9.05 10.87 -10.21
N GLY A 98 9.43 9.67 -9.75
CA GLY A 98 10.37 9.44 -8.65
C GLY A 98 9.73 9.42 -7.26
N ARG A 99 8.39 9.53 -7.17
CA ARG A 99 7.66 9.58 -5.89
C ARG A 99 7.05 8.21 -5.56
N ALA A 100 7.85 7.34 -4.96
CA ALA A 100 7.56 5.91 -4.81
C ALA A 100 6.59 5.52 -3.66
N SER A 101 5.54 6.32 -3.44
CA SER A 101 4.53 6.13 -2.36
C SER A 101 5.06 6.29 -0.93
N GLY A 102 4.19 5.97 0.04
CA GLY A 102 4.47 6.04 1.47
C GLY A 102 5.13 4.80 2.10
N LEU A 103 5.31 3.72 1.33
CA LEU A 103 5.76 2.43 1.84
C LEU A 103 7.29 2.28 1.72
N LEU A 104 7.96 1.97 2.82
CA LEU A 104 9.39 1.64 2.85
C LEU A 104 9.61 0.41 3.74
N THR A 105 10.65 -0.38 3.45
CA THR A 105 11.07 -1.50 4.29
C THR A 105 12.55 -1.34 4.65
N PHE A 106 12.96 -1.78 5.83
CA PHE A 106 14.37 -1.75 6.23
C PHE A 106 14.69 -2.87 7.22
N GLY A 107 15.97 -3.23 7.27
CA GLY A 107 16.50 -4.20 8.23
C GLY A 107 17.25 -3.52 9.37
N VAL A 108 16.98 -3.91 10.61
CA VAL A 108 17.79 -3.49 11.76
C VAL A 108 18.99 -4.42 11.92
N LYS A 109 20.13 -3.88 12.35
CA LYS A 109 21.28 -4.69 12.76
C LYS A 109 20.96 -5.38 14.08
N SER A 110 21.27 -6.66 14.18
CA SER A 110 21.31 -7.36 15.47
C SER A 110 22.65 -7.05 16.16
N ALA A 111 22.63 -6.93 17.49
CA ALA A 111 23.85 -6.91 18.28
C ALA A 111 24.41 -8.34 18.40
N THR A 112 25.72 -8.48 18.60
CA THR A 112 26.36 -9.79 18.78
C THR A 112 25.66 -10.58 19.89
N GLY A 113 24.96 -11.66 19.52
CA GLY A 113 24.24 -12.56 20.42
C GLY A 113 22.70 -12.46 20.40
N ASP A 114 22.10 -11.45 19.75
CA ASP A 114 20.65 -11.31 19.62
C ASP A 114 20.11 -11.91 18.30
N ASP A 115 18.97 -12.59 18.37
CA ASP A 115 18.17 -12.96 17.20
C ASP A 115 17.70 -11.70 16.44
N ALA A 116 17.87 -11.67 15.12
CA ALA A 116 17.42 -10.58 14.25
C ALA A 116 15.91 -10.33 14.38
N ARG A 117 15.11 -11.38 14.60
CA ARG A 117 13.66 -11.28 14.86
C ARG A 117 13.37 -10.53 16.16
N ALA A 118 14.16 -10.77 17.21
CA ALA A 118 14.04 -10.08 18.48
C ALA A 118 14.45 -8.60 18.36
N ALA A 119 15.51 -8.30 17.60
CA ALA A 119 15.92 -6.92 17.33
C ALA A 119 14.81 -6.11 16.61
N GLY A 120 14.16 -6.70 15.61
CA GLY A 120 13.03 -6.08 14.90
C GLY A 120 11.81 -5.85 15.81
N ALA A 121 11.50 -6.82 16.68
CA ALA A 121 10.42 -6.68 17.66
C ALA A 121 10.70 -5.54 18.65
N ARG A 122 11.92 -5.44 19.20
CA ARG A 122 12.31 -4.35 20.11
C ARG A 122 12.25 -2.99 19.45
N PHE A 123 12.63 -2.87 18.18
CA PHE A 123 12.47 -1.62 17.42
C PHE A 123 11.00 -1.21 17.37
N LEU A 124 10.12 -2.15 17.00
CA LEU A 124 8.68 -1.89 16.90
C LEU A 124 8.07 -1.49 18.25
N ASP A 125 8.45 -2.17 19.33
CA ASP A 125 7.98 -1.89 20.70
C ASP A 125 8.48 -0.53 21.23
N GLY A 126 9.61 -0.03 20.72
CA GLY A 126 10.15 1.29 21.08
C GLY A 126 9.43 2.48 20.44
N LEU A 127 8.57 2.26 19.43
CA LEU A 127 7.88 3.34 18.73
C LEU A 127 6.77 3.94 19.60
N GLN A 128 6.82 5.26 19.82
CA GLN A 128 5.80 6.00 20.58
C GLN A 128 4.82 6.77 19.70
N LEU A 129 5.17 7.01 18.42
CA LEU A 129 4.35 7.75 17.46
C LEU A 129 3.76 6.85 16.37
N PHE A 130 4.53 5.88 15.89
CA PHE A 130 4.08 4.96 14.86
C PHE A 130 3.13 3.94 15.49
N THR A 131 1.95 3.77 14.90
CA THR A 131 0.97 2.80 15.39
C THR A 131 1.33 1.40 14.90
N ARG A 132 1.36 0.41 15.81
CA ARG A 132 1.59 -0.99 15.47
C ARG A 132 0.35 -1.59 14.81
N LEU A 133 0.35 -1.62 13.49
CA LEU A 133 -0.85 -1.98 12.73
C LEU A 133 -0.50 -2.44 11.31
N VAL A 134 -1.37 -3.26 10.70
CA VAL A 134 -1.10 -3.94 9.42
C VAL A 134 -1.82 -3.34 8.20
N ASN A 135 -2.80 -2.45 8.37
CA ASN A 135 -3.33 -1.67 7.25
C ASN A 135 -2.31 -0.65 6.76
N ILE A 136 -2.49 -0.17 5.53
CA ILE A 136 -1.60 0.80 4.87
C ILE A 136 -2.47 1.96 4.36
N GLY A 137 -1.89 3.16 4.26
CA GLY A 137 -2.55 4.32 3.65
C GLY A 137 -3.37 5.20 4.60
N ASP A 138 -3.23 5.01 5.93
CA ASP A 138 -3.75 5.94 6.92
C ASP A 138 -2.94 7.26 6.86
N THR A 139 -3.53 8.32 7.40
CA THR A 139 -2.86 9.60 7.68
C THR A 139 -1.81 9.48 8.80
N LYS A 140 -1.96 8.47 9.67
CA LYS A 140 -1.00 8.12 10.72
C LYS A 140 0.17 7.33 10.16
N SER A 141 1.33 7.49 10.78
CA SER A 141 2.47 6.61 10.51
C SER A 141 2.25 5.24 11.15
N LEU A 142 2.40 4.18 10.37
CA LEU A 142 2.17 2.80 10.80
C LEU A 142 3.46 1.99 10.66
N ALA A 143 3.65 1.01 11.55
CA ALA A 143 4.78 0.09 11.48
C ALA A 143 4.33 -1.34 11.81
N THR A 144 4.94 -2.31 11.13
CA THR A 144 4.76 -3.74 11.41
C THR A 144 6.10 -4.45 11.28
N HIS A 145 6.28 -5.52 12.05
CA HIS A 145 7.42 -6.42 11.94
C HIS A 145 6.89 -7.80 11.53
N PRO A 146 6.87 -8.11 10.22
CA PRO A 146 6.11 -9.26 9.70
C PRO A 146 6.46 -10.60 10.35
N ALA A 147 7.74 -10.84 10.63
CA ALA A 147 8.22 -12.08 11.22
C ALA A 147 7.66 -12.35 12.62
N SER A 148 7.41 -11.31 13.45
CA SER A 148 6.83 -11.51 14.79
C SER A 148 5.30 -11.36 14.84
N THR A 149 4.67 -10.85 13.78
CA THR A 149 3.24 -10.55 13.76
C THR A 149 2.47 -11.40 12.74
N THR A 150 2.72 -11.20 11.46
CA THR A 150 1.86 -11.67 10.35
C THR A 150 2.27 -13.00 9.71
N HIS A 151 3.57 -13.33 9.70
CA HIS A 151 4.12 -14.49 8.98
C HIS A 151 4.99 -15.31 9.95
N ARG A 152 4.36 -15.82 11.00
CA ARG A 152 5.05 -16.49 12.12
C ARG A 152 5.72 -17.78 11.72
#